data_AF-A0A956NWD7-F1
#
_entry.id   AF-A0A956NWD7-F1
#
_cell.length_a   1.000
_cell.length_b   1.000
_cell.length_c   1.000
_cell.angle_alpha   90.00
_cell.angle_beta   90.00
_cell.angle_gamma   90.00
#
_symmetry.space_group_name_H-M   'P 1'
#
loop_
_entity.id
_entity.type
_entity.pdbx_description
1 polymer ?
#
loop_
_entity_poly.entity_id
_entity_poly.type
_entity_poly.pdbx_seq_one_letter_code
_entity_poly.pdbx_strand_id
1 'polypeptide(L)'
;MRDFSDELKDLRRRLGEAEGYLKISAGRARLAELEMEVARPDLWDDQELAKKVNAEYANVKADVDTFDALNRELEDAEVLHEMARELDDETQEGDIAGAC
;
A
#
# COMPACT_ATOMS: atom_id res chain seq x y z
N MET A 1 27.03 3.45 -4.10
CA MET A 1 25.81 3.54 -3.25
C MET A 1 25.65 2.28 -2.37
N ARG A 2 24.92 2.30 -1.22
CA ARG A 2 24.52 1.04 -0.53
C ARG A 2 23.39 0.41 -1.33
N ASP A 3 23.52 -0.88 -1.64
CA ASP A 3 22.46 -1.66 -2.28
C ASP A 3 21.38 -1.99 -1.24
N PHE A 4 20.13 -1.60 -1.52
CA PHE A 4 18.97 -1.88 -0.68
C PHE A 4 18.05 -2.96 -1.29
N SER A 5 18.47 -3.61 -2.37
CA SER A 5 17.65 -4.55 -3.13
C SER A 5 17.12 -5.69 -2.29
N ASP A 6 17.94 -6.22 -1.36
CA ASP A 6 17.55 -7.35 -0.52
C ASP A 6 16.58 -6.92 0.58
N GLU A 7 16.77 -5.74 1.20
CA GLU A 7 15.83 -5.23 2.19
C GLU A 7 14.48 -4.87 1.55
N LEU A 8 14.48 -4.25 0.37
CA LEU A 8 13.24 -3.92 -0.37
C LEU A 8 12.47 -5.20 -0.75
N LYS A 9 13.17 -6.23 -1.23
CA LYS A 9 12.56 -7.55 -1.52
C LYS A 9 11.96 -8.21 -0.28
N ASP A 10 12.64 -8.16 0.86
CA ASP A 10 12.11 -8.71 2.11
C ASP A 10 10.86 -7.95 2.58
N LEU A 11 10.88 -6.61 2.50
CA LEU A 11 9.72 -5.78 2.82
C LEU A 11 8.54 -6.09 1.90
N ARG A 12 8.77 -6.24 0.59
CA ARG A 12 7.72 -6.61 -0.37
C ARG A 12 7.10 -7.97 -0.06
N ARG A 13 7.93 -8.96 0.28
CA ARG A 13 7.46 -10.28 0.70
C ARG A 13 6.59 -10.19 1.96
N ARG A 14 7.07 -9.49 2.99
CA ARG A 14 6.34 -9.33 4.26
C ARG A 14 5.03 -8.58 4.09
N LEU A 15 5.01 -7.57 3.22
CA LEU A 15 3.79 -6.83 2.89
C LEU A 15 2.78 -7.75 2.18
N GLY A 16 3.21 -8.57 1.22
CA GLY A 16 2.34 -9.56 0.58
C GLY A 16 1.79 -10.62 1.55
N GLU A 17 2.61 -11.09 2.51
CA GLU A 17 2.13 -11.98 3.59
C GLU A 17 1.10 -11.29 4.48
N ALA A 18 1.32 -10.02 4.81
CA ALA A 18 0.38 -9.20 5.57
C ALA A 18 -0.95 -8.99 4.82
N GLU A 19 -0.91 -8.79 3.50
CA GLU A 19 -2.11 -8.68 2.65
C GLU A 19 -3.02 -9.90 2.82
N GLY A 20 -2.44 -11.10 2.72
CA GLY A 20 -3.16 -12.36 2.86
C GLY A 20 -3.67 -12.60 4.27
N TYR A 21 -2.84 -12.33 5.28
CA TYR A 21 -3.21 -12.50 6.69
C TYR A 21 -4.34 -11.56 7.11
N LEU A 22 -4.27 -10.29 6.72
CA LEU A 22 -5.30 -9.27 6.98
C LEU A 22 -6.50 -9.38 6.05
N LYS A 23 -6.41 -10.24 5.02
CA LYS A 23 -7.46 -10.44 4.00
C LYS A 23 -7.85 -9.14 3.30
N ILE A 24 -6.88 -8.30 2.97
CA ILE A 24 -7.12 -6.96 2.41
C ILE A 24 -8.03 -7.01 1.19
N SER A 25 -7.85 -7.98 0.28
CA SER A 25 -8.69 -8.12 -0.91
C SER A 25 -10.16 -8.40 -0.56
N ALA A 26 -10.42 -9.21 0.46
CA ALA A 26 -11.78 -9.44 0.98
C ALA A 26 -12.31 -8.22 1.73
N GLY A 27 -11.44 -7.50 2.47
CA GLY A 27 -11.76 -6.24 3.11
C GLY A 27 -12.24 -5.19 2.11
N ARG A 28 -11.58 -5.05 0.97
CA ARG A 28 -12.02 -4.15 -0.12
C ARG A 28 -13.40 -4.50 -0.65
N ALA A 29 -13.68 -5.79 -0.88
CA ALA A 29 -15.00 -6.23 -1.32
C ALA A 29 -16.07 -5.91 -0.26
N ARG A 30 -15.77 -6.18 1.02
CA ARG A 30 -16.66 -5.86 2.14
C ARG A 30 -16.90 -4.35 2.28
N LEU A 31 -15.88 -3.54 2.04
CA LEU A 31 -15.99 -2.09 2.08
C LEU A 31 -16.97 -1.57 1.02
N ALA A 32 -16.93 -2.12 -0.20
CA ALA A 32 -17.89 -1.79 -1.25
C ALA A 32 -19.34 -2.20 -0.89
N GLU A 33 -19.53 -3.34 -0.24
CA GLU A 33 -20.84 -3.75 0.29
C GLU A 33 -21.34 -2.80 1.38
N LEU A 34 -20.46 -2.44 2.31
CA LEU A 34 -20.78 -1.52 3.41
C LEU A 34 -21.08 -0.11 2.89
N GLU A 35 -20.41 0.37 1.85
CA GLU A 35 -20.75 1.64 1.20
C GLU A 35 -22.19 1.63 0.65
N MET A 36 -22.60 0.52 0.03
CA MET A 36 -23.98 0.35 -0.42
C MET A 36 -24.97 0.32 0.75
N GLU A 37 -24.63 -0.36 1.84
CA GLU A 37 -25.46 -0.40 3.05
C GLU A 37 -25.58 0.99 3.71
N VAL A 38 -24.48 1.74 3.83
CA VAL A 38 -24.47 3.09 4.42
C VAL A 38 -25.26 4.10 3.58
N ALA A 39 -25.26 3.92 2.25
CA ALA A 39 -26.03 4.76 1.33
C ALA A 39 -27.55 4.52 1.40
N ARG A 40 -28.00 3.45 2.05
CA ARG A 40 -29.43 3.15 2.18
C ARG A 40 -30.12 4.14 3.14
N PRO A 41 -31.21 4.81 2.71
CA PRO A 41 -31.92 5.76 3.57
C PRO A 41 -32.55 5.10 4.80
N ASP A 42 -33.02 3.86 4.66
CA ASP A 42 -33.70 3.10 5.71
C ASP A 42 -32.75 2.60 6.81
N LEU A 43 -31.43 2.59 6.56
CA LEU A 43 -30.44 2.30 7.59
C LEU A 43 -30.53 3.32 8.74
N TRP A 44 -30.81 4.58 8.41
CA TRP A 44 -30.81 5.69 9.37
C TRP A 44 -32.06 5.72 10.26
N ASP A 45 -33.08 4.92 9.94
CA ASP A 45 -34.26 4.72 10.80
C ASP A 45 -33.92 3.86 12.03
N ASP A 46 -32.89 3.00 11.94
CA ASP A 46 -32.35 2.21 13.05
C ASP A 46 -30.94 2.69 13.43
N GLN A 47 -30.87 3.55 14.45
CA GLN A 47 -29.61 4.11 14.92
C GLN A 47 -28.61 3.06 15.41
N GLU A 48 -29.06 1.94 15.97
CA GLU A 48 -28.15 0.91 16.48
C GLU A 48 -27.57 0.07 15.34
N LEU A 49 -28.36 -0.20 14.30
CA LEU A 49 -27.86 -0.80 13.06
C LEU A 49 -26.90 0.14 12.34
N ALA A 50 -27.25 1.41 12.18
CA ALA A 50 -26.40 2.42 11.54
C ALA A 50 -25.04 2.57 12.24
N LYS A 51 -24.99 2.55 13.57
CA LYS A 51 -23.73 2.58 14.33
C LYS A 51 -22.87 1.35 14.06
N LYS A 52 -23.47 0.16 14.03
CA LYS A 52 -22.73 -1.10 13.76
C LYS A 52 -22.14 -1.11 12.37
N VAL A 53 -22.93 -0.77 11.36
CA VAL A 53 -22.48 -0.72 9.95
C VAL A 53 -21.37 0.32 9.78
N ASN A 54 -21.52 1.53 10.35
CA ASN A 54 -20.48 2.54 10.28
C ASN A 54 -19.20 2.16 11.05
N ALA A 55 -19.32 1.48 12.18
CA ALA A 55 -18.15 1.00 12.93
C ALA A 55 -17.41 -0.09 12.14
N GLU A 56 -18.13 -1.03 11.53
CA GLU A 56 -17.54 -2.04 10.65
C GLU A 56 -16.84 -1.38 9.45
N TYR A 57 -17.52 -0.44 8.80
CA TYR A 57 -16.97 0.32 7.68
C TYR A 57 -15.67 1.04 8.06
N ALA A 58 -15.66 1.77 9.18
CA ALA A 58 -14.48 2.50 9.64
C ALA A 58 -13.30 1.57 9.94
N ASN A 59 -13.55 0.41 10.57
CA ASN A 59 -12.50 -0.56 10.88
C ASN A 59 -11.90 -1.17 9.62
N VAL A 60 -12.75 -1.70 8.73
CA VAL A 60 -12.29 -2.31 7.47
C VAL A 60 -11.57 -1.28 6.60
N LYS A 61 -12.07 -0.04 6.57
CA LYS A 61 -11.42 1.05 5.85
C LYS A 61 -10.06 1.40 6.42
N ALA A 62 -9.91 1.47 7.74
CA ALA A 62 -8.63 1.77 8.36
C ALA A 62 -7.56 0.71 8.03
N ASP A 63 -7.94 -0.57 8.02
CA ASP A 63 -7.02 -1.66 7.68
C ASP A 63 -6.56 -1.59 6.21
N VAL A 64 -7.51 -1.38 5.29
CA VAL A 64 -7.22 -1.25 3.84
C VAL A 64 -6.39 0.01 3.57
N ASP A 65 -6.74 1.15 4.14
CA ASP A 65 -6.04 2.42 3.92
C ASP A 65 -4.59 2.35 4.45
N THR A 66 -4.39 1.73 5.62
CA THR A 66 -3.05 1.50 6.19
C THR A 66 -2.20 0.63 5.26
N PHE A 67 -2.75 -0.47 4.76
CA PHE A 67 -2.05 -1.34 3.81
C PHE A 67 -1.69 -0.60 2.52
N ASP A 68 -2.62 0.19 1.98
CA ASP A 68 -2.42 0.95 0.74
C ASP A 68 -1.37 2.05 0.88
N ALA A 69 -1.24 2.64 2.07
CA ALA A 69 -0.18 3.60 2.36
C ALA A 69 1.18 2.91 2.37
N LEU A 70 1.32 1.78 3.08
CA LEU A 70 2.56 1.01 3.14
C LEU A 70 2.99 0.48 1.76
N ASN A 71 2.04 0.03 0.94
CA ASN A 71 2.35 -0.44 -0.40
C ASN A 71 2.89 0.69 -1.29
N ARG A 72 2.29 1.88 -1.21
CA ARG A 72 2.76 3.06 -1.94
C ARG A 72 4.15 3.51 -1.49
N GLU A 73 4.38 3.60 -0.18
CA GLU A 73 5.69 3.97 0.37
C GLU A 73 6.80 3.00 -0.09
N LEU A 74 6.49 1.70 -0.15
CA LEU A 74 7.44 0.70 -0.63
C LEU A 74 7.69 0.82 -2.14
N GLU A 75 6.64 1.03 -2.94
CA GLU A 75 6.77 1.26 -4.39
C GLU A 75 7.61 2.51 -4.68
N ASP A 76 7.35 3.61 -3.99
CA ASP A 76 8.12 4.84 -4.13
C ASP A 76 9.59 4.61 -3.75
N ALA A 77 9.87 3.85 -2.68
CA ALA A 77 11.23 3.52 -2.26
C ALA A 77 11.97 2.65 -3.29
N GLU A 78 11.29 1.69 -3.91
CA GLU A 78 11.85 0.84 -4.98
C GLU A 78 12.20 1.68 -6.22
N VAL A 79 11.30 2.57 -6.66
CA VAL A 79 11.55 3.48 -7.79
C VAL A 79 12.72 4.42 -7.49
N LEU A 80 12.76 5.03 -6.31
CA LEU A 80 13.86 5.91 -5.90
C LEU A 80 15.20 5.15 -5.88
N HIS A 81 15.21 3.90 -5.43
CA HIS A 81 16.42 3.07 -5.44
C HIS A 81 16.89 2.76 -6.86
N GLU A 82 15.97 2.39 -7.76
CA GLU A 82 16.27 2.14 -9.17
C GLU A 82 16.88 3.38 -9.84
N MET A 83 16.23 4.54 -9.72
CA MET A 83 16.75 5.80 -10.25
C MET A 83 18.14 6.15 -9.70
N ALA A 84 18.36 5.89 -8.41
CA ALA A 84 19.62 6.20 -7.75
C ALA A 84 20.76 5.27 -8.22
N ARG A 85 20.46 4.01 -8.56
CA ARG A 85 21.40 3.06 -9.18
C ARG A 85 21.75 3.46 -10.62
N GLU A 86 20.76 3.85 -11.41
CA GLU A 86 20.98 4.34 -12.78
C GLU A 86 21.91 5.56 -12.80
N LEU A 87 21.68 6.53 -11.91
CA LEU A 87 22.55 7.71 -11.80
C LEU A 87 23.97 7.39 -11.32
N ASP A 88 24.14 6.45 -10.37
CA ASP A 88 25.48 6.00 -9.91
C ASP A 88 26.24 5.32 -11.06
N ASP A 89 25.55 4.56 -11.93
CA ASP A 89 26.15 3.91 -13.10
C ASP A 89 26.48 4.93 -14.22
N GLU A 90 25.59 5.89 -14.53
CA GLU A 90 25.82 6.94 -15.55
C GLU A 90 26.95 7.92 -15.18
N THR A 91 27.08 8.27 -13.90
CA THR A 91 28.17 9.17 -13.43
C THR A 91 29.55 8.52 -13.55
N GLN A 92 29.63 7.19 -13.56
CA GLN A 92 30.90 6.46 -13.75
C GLN A 92 31.34 6.42 -15.23
N GLU A 93 30.42 6.45 -16.19
CA GLU A 93 30.77 6.34 -17.63
C GLU A 93 31.44 7.61 -18.18
N GLY A 94 31.04 8.80 -17.70
CA GLY A 94 31.59 10.08 -18.15
C GLY A 94 33.06 10.31 -17.78
N ASP A 95 33.50 9.81 -16.63
CA ASP A 95 34.89 9.97 -16.16
C ASP A 95 35.86 8.94 -16.77
N ILE A 96 35.36 7.78 -17.22
CA ILE A 96 36.19 6.74 -17.87
C ILE A 96 36.49 7.12 -19.34
N ALA A 97 35.58 7.80 -20.02
CA ALA A 97 35.76 8.25 -21.40
C ALA A 97 36.69 9.48 -21.54
N GLY A 98 36.84 10.29 -20.48
CA GLY A 98 37.75 11.45 -20.45
C GLY A 98 39.19 11.14 -20.04
N ALA A 99 39.47 9.91 -19.61
CA ALA A 99 40.77 9.46 -19.12
C ALA A 99 41.55 8.54 -20.09
N CYS A 100 41.03 8.31 -21.31
CA CYS A 100 41.75 7.71 -22.44
C CYS A 100 42.02 8.76 -23.52
#